data_AF-A0A2S9QHW2-F1
#
_entry.id   AF-A0A2S9QHW2-F1
#
_cell.length_a   1.000
_cell.length_b   1.000
_cell.length_c   1.000
_cell.angle_alpha   90.00
_cell.angle_beta   90.00
_cell.angle_gamma   90.00
#
_symmetry.space_group_name_H-M   'P 1'
#
loop_
_entity.id
_entity.type
_entity.pdbx_description
1 polymer ?
#
loop_
_entity_poly.entity_id
_entity_poly.type
_entity_poly.pdbx_seq_one_letter_code
_entity_poly.pdbx_strand_id
1 'polypeptide(L)'
;MSTCWCSPGWRRRSSNRTGLPTLDPIPQPPPLAWPDSRETLQSSLTEAGLAPASVARLAEQARPALVLETTPCEESRIPLGASKIGGLPDLPDAMAWPERPPYGDAAERAQNHLGEADRLASEATRPGSWLTPEHAREASREQSELAAAVSSAFPLAFVAQLDLASLSRTPGFPAALPHQGRLLLFCDYWAKPKPYDPHAATGLRLVWDKTPVERLERKAEPAALAQERWSSRFKPAAVVARPVVTAIPPSDRGFDAFPHGEEASTFWDEDSEEIRYETWLGRYGTPDGRGGANHQLGGWPRPLQNGMQAQAQLASHGIFCGTGEAYATTEARRLLRTADRWRLLLQIGRDDALGLLPSGALYILMREHDMRIRAFDRAWMVFQKP
;
A
#
# COMPACT_ATOMS: atom_id res chain seq x y z
N MET A 1 9.86 -20.04 -18.30
CA MET A 1 10.12 -18.85 -19.14
C MET A 1 9.37 -17.70 -18.51
N SER A 2 10.06 -16.86 -17.75
CA SER A 2 9.46 -15.73 -17.03
C SER A 2 9.43 -14.52 -17.97
N THR A 3 8.30 -14.32 -18.64
CA THR A 3 8.02 -13.05 -19.32
C THR A 3 7.53 -12.06 -18.27
N CYS A 4 8.30 -10.99 -18.10
CA CYS A 4 7.93 -9.81 -17.34
C CYS A 4 6.81 -9.11 -18.12
N TRP A 5 5.56 -9.34 -17.74
CA TRP A 5 4.42 -8.62 -18.31
C TRP A 5 4.39 -7.21 -17.73
N CYS A 6 5.11 -6.30 -18.38
CA CYS A 6 4.79 -4.88 -18.35
C CYS A 6 3.62 -4.67 -19.30
N SER A 7 2.45 -4.28 -18.77
CA SER A 7 1.35 -3.78 -19.60
C SER A 7 1.85 -2.62 -20.49
N PRO A 8 1.75 -2.70 -21.82
CA PRO A 8 2.05 -1.60 -22.70
C PRO A 8 0.81 -0.72 -22.80
N GLY A 9 0.77 0.43 -22.11
CA GLY A 9 -0.47 1.21 -22.15
C GLY A 9 -0.46 2.68 -21.78
N TRP A 10 0.64 3.30 -21.33
CA TRP A 10 0.69 4.76 -21.19
C TRP A 10 2.09 5.30 -21.49
N ARG A 11 2.56 5.15 -22.73
CA ARG A 11 3.66 6.00 -23.23
C ARG A 11 3.09 7.34 -23.66
N ARG A 12 3.10 8.34 -22.75
CA ARG A 12 3.02 9.74 -23.18
C ARG A 12 4.26 10.02 -24.04
N ARG A 13 4.09 10.11 -25.36
CA ARG A 13 5.10 10.69 -26.25
C ARG A 13 5.26 12.16 -25.86
N SER A 14 6.42 12.51 -25.31
CA SER A 14 6.83 13.90 -25.15
C SER A 14 7.21 14.46 -26.52
N SER A 15 6.24 14.99 -27.28
CA SER A 15 6.52 15.84 -28.42
C SER A 15 6.53 17.30 -27.97
N ASN A 16 7.72 17.86 -27.80
CA ASN A 16 7.92 19.30 -27.77
C ASN A 16 7.59 19.87 -29.16
N ARG A 17 6.37 20.38 -29.34
CA ARG A 17 6.06 21.39 -30.37
C ARG A 17 4.70 22.06 -30.12
N THR A 18 4.78 23.34 -29.74
CA THR A 18 3.88 24.46 -30.06
C THR A 18 2.36 24.27 -29.84
N GLY A 19 1.85 24.90 -28.77
CA GLY A 19 0.66 25.76 -28.84
C GLY A 19 -0.70 25.12 -29.13
N LEU A 20 -0.97 23.89 -28.71
CA LEU A 20 -2.34 23.37 -28.66
C LEU A 20 -2.96 23.69 -27.29
N PRO A 21 -4.22 24.12 -27.23
CA PRO A 21 -4.91 24.30 -25.95
C PRO A 21 -4.88 22.96 -25.20
N THR A 22 -4.46 23.00 -23.94
CA THR A 22 -4.63 21.88 -23.02
C THR A 22 -6.11 21.54 -23.01
N LEU A 23 -6.49 20.49 -23.73
CA LEU A 23 -7.81 19.88 -23.58
C LEU A 23 -7.93 19.54 -22.11
N ASP A 24 -8.90 20.15 -21.42
CA ASP A 24 -9.24 19.74 -20.07
C ASP A 24 -9.45 18.22 -20.07
N PRO A 25 -8.87 17.49 -19.11
CA PRO A 25 -9.08 16.06 -19.03
C PRO A 25 -10.59 15.80 -19.02
N ILE A 26 -11.06 14.95 -19.93
CA ILE A 26 -12.46 14.50 -19.93
C ILE A 26 -12.77 14.03 -18.51
N PRO A 27 -13.77 14.61 -17.82
CA PRO A 27 -14.12 14.20 -16.47
C PRO A 27 -14.42 12.71 -16.47
N GLN A 28 -13.58 11.93 -15.80
CA GLN A 28 -13.86 10.51 -15.60
C GLN A 28 -15.04 10.42 -14.63
N PRO A 29 -16.02 9.52 -14.87
CA PRO A 29 -17.07 9.27 -13.91
C PRO A 29 -16.44 8.87 -12.56
N PRO A 30 -17.08 9.18 -11.42
CA PRO A 30 -16.57 8.76 -10.13
C PRO A 30 -16.42 7.24 -10.09
N PRO A 31 -15.42 6.71 -9.38
CA PRO A 31 -15.26 5.27 -9.21
C PRO A 31 -16.52 4.61 -8.64
N LEU A 32 -16.84 3.42 -9.14
CA LEU A 32 -17.93 2.61 -8.61
C LEU A 32 -17.61 2.12 -7.19
N ALA A 33 -18.67 1.91 -6.39
CA ALA A 33 -18.55 1.18 -5.15
C ALA A 33 -18.42 -0.32 -5.42
N TRP A 34 -17.52 -1.00 -4.69
CA TRP A 34 -17.42 -2.47 -4.74
C TRP A 34 -18.76 -3.15 -4.42
N PRO A 35 -19.08 -4.29 -5.07
CA PRO A 35 -20.26 -5.09 -4.75
C PRO A 35 -20.30 -5.49 -3.28
N ASP A 36 -21.49 -5.61 -2.72
CA ASP A 36 -21.73 -6.03 -1.34
C ASP A 36 -21.82 -7.56 -1.18
N SER A 37 -22.01 -8.28 -2.28
CA SER A 37 -22.27 -9.72 -2.32
C SER A 37 -21.66 -10.37 -3.56
N ARG A 38 -21.57 -11.70 -3.54
CA ARG A 38 -21.05 -12.48 -4.67
C ARG A 38 -22.02 -12.47 -5.84
N GLU A 39 -23.31 -12.43 -5.54
CA GLU A 39 -24.40 -12.35 -6.51
C GLU A 39 -24.31 -11.04 -7.30
N THR A 40 -24.20 -9.90 -6.61
CA THR A 40 -24.01 -8.58 -7.25
C THR A 40 -22.71 -8.55 -8.09
N LEU A 41 -21.63 -9.16 -7.59
CA LEU A 41 -20.39 -9.29 -8.35
C LEU A 41 -20.61 -10.09 -9.65
N GLN A 42 -21.23 -11.27 -9.58
CA GLN A 42 -21.51 -12.15 -10.73
C GLN A 42 -22.39 -11.46 -11.77
N SER A 43 -23.45 -10.78 -11.35
CA SER A 43 -24.31 -9.99 -12.23
C SER A 43 -23.51 -8.92 -12.96
N SER A 44 -22.68 -8.14 -12.25
CA SER A 44 -21.88 -7.08 -12.87
C SER A 44 -20.83 -7.60 -13.87
N LEU A 45 -20.26 -8.79 -13.62
CA LEU A 45 -19.31 -9.43 -14.53
C LEU A 45 -20.02 -9.97 -15.79
N THR A 46 -21.25 -10.49 -15.62
CA THR A 46 -22.08 -10.95 -16.73
C THR A 46 -22.50 -9.77 -17.62
N GLU A 47 -22.89 -8.65 -17.02
CA GLU A 47 -23.20 -7.39 -17.73
C GLU A 47 -21.98 -6.81 -18.46
N ALA A 48 -20.78 -7.05 -17.96
CA ALA A 48 -19.52 -6.70 -18.64
C ALA A 48 -19.18 -7.65 -19.80
N GLY A 49 -20.00 -8.67 -20.07
CA GLY A 49 -19.87 -9.57 -21.21
C GLY A 49 -18.83 -10.67 -21.03
N LEU A 50 -18.49 -11.07 -19.80
CA LEU A 50 -17.64 -12.23 -19.55
C LEU A 50 -18.43 -13.54 -19.71
N ALA A 51 -17.79 -14.61 -20.20
CA ALA A 51 -18.45 -15.91 -20.29
C ALA A 51 -18.83 -16.48 -18.92
N PRO A 52 -19.91 -17.29 -18.84
CA PRO A 52 -20.38 -17.88 -17.58
C PRO A 52 -19.32 -18.65 -16.79
N ALA A 53 -18.40 -19.35 -17.47
CA ALA A 53 -17.32 -20.10 -16.82
C ALA A 53 -16.32 -19.17 -16.11
N SER A 54 -15.90 -18.09 -16.78
CA SER A 54 -15.01 -17.07 -16.23
C SER A 54 -15.68 -16.31 -15.07
N VAL A 55 -16.97 -15.97 -15.20
CA VAL A 55 -17.77 -15.36 -14.12
C VAL A 55 -17.81 -16.27 -12.89
N ALA A 56 -18.08 -17.57 -13.07
CA ALA A 56 -18.10 -18.53 -11.97
C ALA A 56 -16.73 -18.64 -11.28
N ARG A 57 -15.64 -18.68 -12.07
CA ARG A 57 -14.28 -18.77 -11.52
C ARG A 57 -13.86 -17.51 -10.76
N LEU A 58 -14.15 -16.32 -11.32
CA LEU A 58 -13.89 -15.04 -10.65
C LEU A 58 -14.68 -14.91 -9.34
N ALA A 59 -15.94 -15.36 -9.32
CA ALA A 59 -16.76 -15.35 -8.11
C ALA A 59 -16.24 -16.34 -7.03
N GLU A 60 -15.69 -17.48 -7.44
CA GLU A 60 -15.01 -18.43 -6.53
C GLU A 60 -13.75 -17.80 -5.92
N GLN A 61 -12.96 -17.10 -6.72
CA GLN A 61 -11.75 -16.39 -6.28
C GLN A 61 -12.07 -15.13 -5.49
N ALA A 62 -13.29 -14.59 -5.57
CA ALA A 62 -13.68 -13.36 -4.91
C ALA A 62 -13.58 -13.47 -3.38
N ARG A 63 -13.06 -12.40 -2.76
CA ARG A 63 -12.81 -12.35 -1.32
C ARG A 63 -13.63 -11.27 -0.65
N PRO A 64 -14.24 -11.57 0.51
CA PRO A 64 -14.87 -10.54 1.31
C PRO A 64 -13.80 -9.61 1.91
N ALA A 65 -14.17 -8.36 2.11
CA ALA A 65 -13.33 -7.33 2.69
C ALA A 65 -14.18 -6.28 3.42
N LEU A 66 -13.50 -5.39 4.14
CA LEU A 66 -14.11 -4.18 4.66
C LEU A 66 -13.47 -2.97 3.98
N VAL A 67 -14.28 -2.18 3.26
CA VAL A 67 -13.87 -0.82 2.89
C VAL A 67 -13.91 0.03 4.16
N LEU A 68 -12.85 0.81 4.40
CA LEU A 68 -12.74 1.69 5.56
C LEU A 68 -13.02 3.12 5.11
N GLU A 69 -14.26 3.58 5.34
CA GLU A 69 -14.71 4.92 4.99
C GLU A 69 -14.26 5.90 6.08
N THR A 70 -13.60 6.98 5.68
CA THR A 70 -13.02 7.99 6.58
C THR A 70 -13.93 9.21 6.67
N THR A 71 -14.18 9.67 7.90
CA THR A 71 -14.81 10.97 8.17
C THR A 71 -13.85 11.83 8.98
N PRO A 72 -13.23 12.86 8.36
CA PRO A 72 -12.37 13.80 9.07
C PRO A 72 -13.11 14.44 10.24
N CYS A 73 -12.48 14.47 11.41
CA CYS A 73 -13.05 15.08 12.61
C CYS A 73 -11.96 15.49 13.60
N GLU A 74 -12.33 16.30 14.59
CA GLU A 74 -11.42 16.66 15.69
C GLU A 74 -10.98 15.42 16.47
N GLU A 75 -9.70 15.33 16.83
CA GLU A 75 -9.13 14.19 17.57
C GLU A 75 -9.90 13.88 18.86
N SER A 76 -10.36 14.91 19.57
CA SER A 76 -11.12 14.78 20.83
C SER A 76 -12.50 14.15 20.64
N ARG A 77 -13.05 14.15 19.43
CA ARG A 77 -14.34 13.52 19.10
C ARG A 77 -14.21 12.02 18.83
N ILE A 78 -13.00 11.51 18.58
CA ILE A 78 -12.78 10.08 18.37
C ILE A 78 -12.58 9.42 19.75
N PRO A 79 -13.48 8.49 20.16
CA PRO A 79 -13.33 7.77 21.42
C PRO A 79 -12.01 7.01 21.48
N LEU A 80 -11.42 6.91 22.67
CA LEU A 80 -10.21 6.10 22.89
C LEU A 80 -10.46 4.66 22.43
N GLY A 81 -9.48 4.11 21.71
CA GLY A 81 -9.50 2.74 21.22
C GLY A 81 -10.36 2.50 19.97
N ALA A 82 -11.10 3.50 19.47
CA ALA A 82 -11.91 3.37 18.27
C ALA A 82 -11.06 3.28 16.98
N SER A 83 -11.68 2.78 15.91
CA SER A 83 -11.05 2.74 14.58
C SER A 83 -10.87 4.14 14.00
N LYS A 84 -9.64 4.47 13.55
CA LYS A 84 -9.28 5.73 12.91
C LYS A 84 -8.11 5.58 11.96
N ILE A 85 -8.02 6.52 11.01
CA ILE A 85 -6.85 6.73 10.15
C ILE A 85 -6.34 8.15 10.41
N GLY A 86 -5.02 8.30 10.54
CA GLY A 86 -4.37 9.53 10.98
C GLY A 86 -4.65 9.89 12.44
N GLY A 87 -4.17 11.05 12.86
CA GLY A 87 -4.27 11.52 14.25
C GLY A 87 -3.15 11.00 15.15
N LEU A 88 -3.45 10.76 16.42
CA LEU A 88 -2.53 10.22 17.42
C LEU A 88 -2.96 8.81 17.87
N PRO A 89 -2.06 7.86 18.11
CA PRO A 89 -2.43 6.53 18.57
C PRO A 89 -2.97 6.53 19.99
N ASP A 90 -3.86 5.59 20.31
CA ASP A 90 -4.26 5.31 21.69
C ASP A 90 -3.45 4.12 22.19
N LEU A 91 -2.52 4.37 23.11
CA LEU A 91 -1.54 3.39 23.62
C LEU A 91 -1.71 3.18 25.12
N PRO A 92 -1.31 2.02 25.66
CA PRO A 92 -1.22 1.84 27.11
C PRO A 92 -0.22 2.84 27.71
N ASP A 93 -0.50 3.36 28.90
CA ASP A 93 0.33 4.40 29.57
C ASP A 93 1.82 4.02 29.62
N ALA A 94 2.11 2.76 29.94
CA ALA A 94 3.48 2.25 30.07
C ALA A 94 4.18 1.97 28.71
N MET A 95 3.46 2.02 27.59
CA MET A 95 4.02 1.70 26.28
C MET A 95 4.66 2.96 25.66
N ALA A 96 5.96 2.87 25.34
CA ALA A 96 6.65 3.92 24.58
C ALA A 96 6.11 4.03 23.14
N TRP A 97 6.34 5.18 22.51
CA TRP A 97 6.04 5.35 21.08
C TRP A 97 6.86 4.33 20.26
N PRO A 98 6.29 3.63 19.27
CA PRO A 98 7.04 2.68 18.46
C PRO A 98 8.16 3.34 17.66
N GLU A 99 9.38 2.82 17.84
CA GLU A 99 10.58 3.24 17.10
C GLU A 99 11.15 2.08 16.28
N ARG A 100 11.89 2.42 15.24
CA ARG A 100 12.80 1.48 14.58
C ARG A 100 14.23 1.67 15.09
N PRO A 101 15.04 0.59 15.15
CA PRO A 101 16.49 0.73 15.25
C PRO A 101 17.08 1.34 13.95
N PRO A 102 18.40 1.58 13.88
CA PRO A 102 19.08 1.73 12.61
C PRO A 102 18.75 0.58 11.66
N TYR A 103 18.71 0.84 10.36
CA TYR A 103 18.53 -0.22 9.37
C TYR A 103 19.74 -1.16 9.35
N GLY A 104 19.53 -2.43 9.00
CA GLY A 104 20.64 -3.39 8.90
C GLY A 104 21.68 -3.04 7.83
N ASP A 105 21.26 -2.30 6.80
CA ASP A 105 22.06 -1.70 5.72
C ASP A 105 22.40 -0.21 5.98
N ALA A 106 22.31 0.27 7.23
CA ALA A 106 22.38 1.70 7.53
C ALA A 106 23.58 2.43 6.91
N ALA A 107 24.77 1.83 6.90
CA ALA A 107 25.96 2.44 6.31
C ALA A 107 25.82 2.70 4.80
N GLU A 108 25.37 1.69 4.04
CA GLU A 108 25.14 1.81 2.59
C GLU A 108 24.01 2.80 2.30
N ARG A 109 22.91 2.69 3.05
CA ARG A 109 21.75 3.57 2.91
C ARG A 109 22.12 5.03 3.19
N ALA A 110 22.88 5.29 4.25
CA ALA A 110 23.37 6.62 4.59
C ALA A 110 24.32 7.17 3.52
N GLN A 111 25.23 6.33 2.99
CA GLN A 111 26.13 6.73 1.90
C GLN A 111 25.35 7.14 0.65
N ASN A 112 24.30 6.40 0.29
CA ASN A 112 23.44 6.74 -0.85
C ASN A 112 22.75 8.10 -0.66
N HIS A 113 22.23 8.37 0.54
CA HIS A 113 21.63 9.66 0.87
C HIS A 113 22.65 10.81 0.86
N LEU A 114 23.85 10.61 1.40
CA LEU A 114 24.93 11.61 1.34
C LEU A 114 25.36 11.90 -0.09
N GLY A 115 25.50 10.88 -0.94
CA GLY A 115 25.80 11.08 -2.37
C GLY A 115 24.71 11.87 -3.10
N GLU A 116 23.44 11.63 -2.79
CA GLU A 116 22.33 12.43 -3.33
C GLU A 116 22.33 13.87 -2.79
N ALA A 117 22.69 14.06 -1.51
CA ALA A 117 22.86 15.37 -0.91
C ALA A 117 23.93 16.19 -1.65
N ASP A 118 25.09 15.59 -1.93
CA ASP A 118 26.19 16.22 -2.67
C ASP A 118 25.78 16.55 -4.12
N ARG A 119 25.03 15.65 -4.77
CA ARG A 119 24.50 15.87 -6.12
C ARG A 119 23.55 17.08 -6.15
N LEU A 120 22.64 17.18 -5.18
CA LEU A 120 21.69 18.28 -5.06
C LEU A 120 22.37 19.61 -4.69
N ALA A 121 23.37 19.57 -3.81
CA ALA A 121 24.20 20.74 -3.50
C ALA A 121 24.92 21.26 -4.75
N SER A 122 25.43 20.36 -5.58
CA SER A 122 26.08 20.71 -6.85
C SER A 122 25.08 21.35 -7.83
N GLU A 123 23.86 20.81 -7.95
CA GLU A 123 22.79 21.39 -8.77
C GLU A 123 22.45 22.84 -8.38
N ALA A 124 22.56 23.20 -7.09
CA ALA A 124 22.31 24.57 -6.62
C ALA A 124 23.25 25.63 -7.23
N THR A 125 24.39 25.20 -7.75
CA THR A 125 25.41 26.08 -8.36
C THR A 125 25.45 25.98 -9.88
N ARG A 126 24.68 25.06 -10.47
CA ARG A 126 24.72 24.74 -11.90
C ARG A 126 23.92 25.77 -12.72
N PRO A 127 24.54 26.43 -13.71
CA PRO A 127 23.80 27.29 -14.63
C PRO A 127 22.73 26.51 -15.40
N GLY A 128 21.50 27.02 -15.42
CA GLY A 128 20.39 26.40 -16.14
C GLY A 128 19.79 25.16 -15.47
N SER A 129 20.05 24.93 -14.17
CA SER A 129 19.34 23.89 -13.42
C SER A 129 17.83 24.13 -13.44
N TRP A 130 17.08 23.02 -13.47
CA TRP A 130 15.62 23.04 -13.36
C TRP A 130 15.15 23.29 -11.91
N LEU A 131 16.06 23.24 -10.94
CA LEU A 131 15.80 23.49 -9.54
C LEU A 131 16.41 24.85 -9.13
N THR A 132 15.68 25.64 -8.33
CA THR A 132 16.24 26.88 -7.80
C THR A 132 17.38 26.57 -6.82
N PRO A 133 18.40 27.44 -6.68
CA PRO A 133 19.48 27.22 -5.72
C PRO A 133 19.01 27.02 -4.27
N GLU A 134 17.89 27.66 -3.91
CA GLU A 134 17.27 27.48 -2.60
C GLU A 134 16.71 26.07 -2.43
N HIS A 135 15.78 25.64 -3.31
CA HIS A 135 15.21 24.30 -3.24
C HIS A 135 16.27 23.19 -3.35
N ALA A 136 17.34 23.41 -4.11
CA ALA A 136 18.45 22.47 -4.23
C ALA A 136 19.23 22.32 -2.91
N ARG A 137 19.54 23.44 -2.24
CA ARG A 137 20.15 23.42 -0.90
C ARG A 137 19.23 22.80 0.14
N GLU A 138 17.93 23.03 0.05
CA GLU A 138 16.95 22.44 0.94
C GLU A 138 16.88 20.92 0.78
N ALA A 139 16.70 20.43 -0.44
CA ALA A 139 16.65 19.00 -0.72
C ALA A 139 17.98 18.30 -0.36
N SER A 140 19.13 18.97 -0.55
CA SER A 140 20.43 18.47 -0.10
C SER A 140 20.47 18.28 1.43
N ARG A 141 20.03 19.28 2.21
CA ARG A 141 19.94 19.18 3.68
C ARG A 141 19.03 18.03 4.11
N GLU A 142 17.86 17.89 3.49
CA GLU A 142 16.93 16.80 3.79
C GLU A 142 17.55 15.41 3.58
N GLN A 143 18.35 15.24 2.52
CA GLN A 143 19.07 13.99 2.29
C GLN A 143 20.16 13.74 3.35
N SER A 144 20.90 14.77 3.77
CA SER A 144 21.87 14.64 4.87
C SER A 144 21.20 14.27 6.20
N GLU A 145 20.06 14.88 6.53
CA GLU A 145 19.29 14.53 7.72
C GLU A 145 18.74 13.10 7.64
N LEU A 146 18.28 12.68 6.47
CA LEU A 146 17.82 11.31 6.25
C LEU A 146 18.96 10.28 6.40
N ALA A 147 20.18 10.61 5.95
CA ALA A 147 21.36 9.77 6.18
C ALA A 147 21.66 9.55 7.68
N ALA A 148 21.51 10.60 8.50
CA ALA A 148 21.64 10.49 9.94
C ALA A 148 20.48 9.68 10.57
N ALA A 149 19.25 9.90 10.10
CA ALA A 149 18.07 9.21 10.59
C ALA A 149 18.13 7.70 10.34
N VAL A 150 18.52 7.24 9.14
CA VAL A 150 18.60 5.79 8.82
C VAL A 150 19.67 5.06 9.63
N SER A 151 20.64 5.80 10.17
CA SER A 151 21.78 5.29 10.96
C SER A 151 21.56 5.31 12.48
N SER A 152 20.41 5.81 12.95
CA SER A 152 20.06 5.94 14.36
C SER A 152 18.67 5.36 14.63
N ALA A 153 18.31 5.18 15.92
CA ALA A 153 16.93 4.86 16.26
C ALA A 153 16.01 6.04 15.89
N PHE A 154 14.82 5.75 15.37
CA PHE A 154 13.90 6.79 14.89
C PHE A 154 12.43 6.41 15.13
N PRO A 155 11.58 7.33 15.60
CA PRO A 155 10.16 7.07 15.79
C PRO A 155 9.44 6.80 14.47
N LEU A 156 8.47 5.89 14.50
CA LEU A 156 7.67 5.55 13.33
C LEU A 156 6.40 6.39 13.29
N ALA A 157 5.98 6.79 12.10
CA ALA A 157 4.74 7.54 11.89
C ALA A 157 3.53 6.66 12.19
N PHE A 158 2.56 7.19 12.95
CA PHE A 158 1.27 6.53 13.14
C PHE A 158 0.40 6.71 11.90
N VAL A 159 -0.15 5.61 11.38
CA VAL A 159 -1.00 5.63 10.18
C VAL A 159 -2.45 5.32 10.50
N ALA A 160 -2.70 4.27 11.28
CA ALA A 160 -4.05 3.80 11.56
C ALA A 160 -4.14 3.00 12.87
N GLN A 161 -5.31 3.02 13.48
CA GLN A 161 -5.71 2.15 14.59
C GLN A 161 -7.05 1.53 14.22
N LEU A 162 -7.18 0.22 14.35
CA LEU A 162 -8.40 -0.52 14.00
C LEU A 162 -8.89 -1.29 15.21
N ASP A 163 -10.08 -0.97 15.71
CA ASP A 163 -10.77 -1.73 16.75
C ASP A 163 -11.26 -3.06 16.18
N LEU A 164 -10.50 -4.13 16.41
CA LEU A 164 -10.82 -5.45 15.89
C LEU A 164 -12.02 -6.08 16.61
N ALA A 165 -12.29 -5.69 17.86
CA ALA A 165 -13.48 -6.15 18.57
C ALA A 165 -14.76 -5.62 17.91
N SER A 166 -14.75 -4.36 17.48
CA SER A 166 -15.88 -3.81 16.73
C SER A 166 -15.94 -4.29 15.30
N LEU A 167 -14.83 -4.27 14.57
CA LEU A 167 -14.79 -4.64 13.15
C LEU A 167 -15.12 -6.12 12.91
N SER A 168 -14.78 -7.02 13.84
CA SER A 168 -15.09 -8.45 13.71
C SER A 168 -16.57 -8.79 13.72
N ARG A 169 -17.44 -7.84 14.10
CA ARG A 169 -18.90 -7.98 14.04
C ARG A 169 -19.46 -7.67 12.64
N THR A 170 -18.67 -7.08 11.75
CA THR A 170 -19.09 -6.75 10.39
C THR A 170 -18.83 -7.94 9.47
N PRO A 171 -19.81 -8.35 8.63
CA PRO A 171 -19.62 -9.38 7.63
C PRO A 171 -18.40 -9.10 6.75
N GLY A 172 -17.61 -10.13 6.45
CA GLY A 172 -16.41 -10.00 5.63
C GLY A 172 -15.15 -9.52 6.36
N PHE A 173 -15.21 -9.37 7.69
CA PHE A 173 -14.00 -9.26 8.50
C PHE A 173 -13.05 -10.45 8.24
N PRO A 174 -11.73 -10.24 8.08
CA PRO A 174 -10.80 -11.33 7.81
C PRO A 174 -10.74 -12.35 8.96
N ALA A 175 -11.22 -13.58 8.72
CA ALA A 175 -11.29 -14.63 9.74
C ALA A 175 -9.94 -15.04 10.37
N ALA A 176 -8.82 -14.71 9.71
CA ALA A 176 -7.49 -14.97 10.26
C ALA A 176 -7.08 -13.95 11.35
N LEU A 177 -7.72 -12.78 11.41
CA LEU A 177 -7.44 -11.75 12.41
C LEU A 177 -8.07 -12.04 13.77
N PRO A 178 -7.55 -11.43 14.86
CA PRO A 178 -8.18 -11.55 16.17
C PRO A 178 -9.50 -10.79 16.20
N HIS A 179 -10.49 -11.30 16.94
CA HIS A 179 -11.80 -10.66 17.12
C HIS A 179 -11.84 -9.78 18.37
N GLN A 180 -10.68 -9.40 18.90
CA GLN A 180 -10.56 -8.64 20.14
C GLN A 180 -9.32 -7.74 20.10
N GLY A 181 -9.37 -6.68 20.90
CA GLY A 181 -8.31 -5.68 20.96
C GLY A 181 -8.29 -4.80 19.71
N ARG A 182 -7.16 -4.15 19.49
CA ARG A 182 -6.92 -3.22 18.39
C ARG A 182 -5.63 -3.53 17.67
N LEU A 183 -5.59 -3.24 16.37
CA LEU A 183 -4.39 -3.30 15.55
C LEU A 183 -3.96 -1.87 15.20
N LEU A 184 -2.74 -1.50 15.58
CA LEU A 184 -2.16 -0.20 15.23
C LEU A 184 -1.06 -0.40 14.19
N LEU A 185 -1.03 0.48 13.20
CA LEU A 185 -0.03 0.53 12.14
C LEU A 185 0.88 1.74 12.34
N PHE A 186 2.18 1.46 12.43
CA PHE A 186 3.24 2.45 12.41
C PHE A 186 4.24 2.12 11.30
N CYS A 187 4.72 3.13 10.56
CA CYS A 187 5.73 2.91 9.55
C CYS A 187 6.73 4.07 9.40
N ASP A 188 7.88 3.77 8.80
CA ASP A 188 8.89 4.77 8.47
C ASP A 188 8.45 5.52 7.21
N TYR A 189 7.66 6.56 7.43
CA TYR A 189 7.09 7.39 6.37
C TYR A 189 8.11 8.35 5.75
N TRP A 190 9.27 8.56 6.39
CA TRP A 190 10.31 9.44 5.86
C TRP A 190 11.31 8.66 4.99
N ALA A 191 11.92 7.59 5.51
CA ALA A 191 12.88 6.79 4.76
C ALA A 191 12.22 5.94 3.66
N LYS A 192 10.92 5.62 3.81
CA LYS A 192 10.11 4.87 2.83
C LYS A 192 10.89 3.66 2.27
N PRO A 193 11.25 2.70 3.14
CA PRO A 193 12.13 1.61 2.75
C PRO A 193 11.54 0.83 1.57
N LYS A 194 12.43 0.33 0.72
CA LYS A 194 12.04 -0.28 -0.55
C LYS A 194 11.51 -1.69 -0.32
N PRO A 195 10.35 -2.07 -0.87
CA PRO A 195 9.72 -3.37 -0.57
C PRO A 195 10.50 -4.58 -1.06
N TYR A 196 11.48 -4.39 -1.93
CA TYR A 196 12.36 -5.42 -2.47
C TYR A 196 13.67 -5.61 -1.68
N ASP A 197 13.86 -4.82 -0.62
CA ASP A 197 15.03 -4.85 0.26
C ASP A 197 14.69 -5.62 1.55
N PRO A 198 15.45 -6.66 1.93
CA PRO A 198 15.24 -7.41 3.16
C PRO A 198 15.22 -6.55 4.43
N HIS A 199 15.96 -5.44 4.44
CA HIS A 199 16.02 -4.54 5.60
C HIS A 199 14.76 -3.69 5.77
N ALA A 200 13.83 -3.69 4.80
CA ALA A 200 12.61 -2.91 4.84
C ALA A 200 11.65 -3.29 5.98
N ALA A 201 11.70 -4.54 6.47
CA ALA A 201 10.96 -4.96 7.66
C ALA A 201 11.25 -4.10 8.91
N THR A 202 12.41 -3.44 8.95
CA THR A 202 12.79 -2.53 10.04
C THR A 202 11.83 -1.34 10.15
N GLY A 203 11.30 -0.87 9.02
CA GLY A 203 10.46 0.33 8.94
C GLY A 203 8.95 0.07 9.10
N LEU A 204 8.53 -1.12 9.54
CA LEU A 204 7.13 -1.45 9.81
C LEU A 204 6.96 -1.94 11.25
N ARG A 205 5.96 -1.43 11.96
CA ARG A 205 5.49 -2.00 13.24
C ARG A 205 3.97 -2.11 13.24
N LEU A 206 3.50 -3.32 13.45
CA LEU A 206 2.11 -3.62 13.76
C LEU A 206 2.01 -3.99 15.24
N VAL A 207 1.15 -3.29 15.97
CA VAL A 207 0.92 -3.54 17.39
C VAL A 207 -0.48 -4.08 17.56
N TRP A 208 -0.61 -5.32 18.03
CA TRP A 208 -1.87 -5.86 18.50
C TRP A 208 -1.97 -5.67 20.01
N ASP A 209 -2.84 -4.75 20.43
CA ASP A 209 -3.04 -4.40 21.83
C ASP A 209 -4.42 -4.87 22.32
N LYS A 210 -4.47 -5.40 23.54
CA LYS A 210 -5.70 -5.87 24.21
C LYS A 210 -6.02 -5.07 25.48
N THR A 211 -5.30 -3.99 25.73
CA THR A 211 -5.49 -3.18 26.92
C THR A 211 -6.94 -2.65 26.96
N PRO A 212 -7.62 -2.65 28.11
CA PRO A 212 -8.95 -2.04 28.21
C PRO A 212 -8.91 -0.55 27.85
N VAL A 213 -10.00 -0.01 27.30
CA VAL A 213 -10.07 1.39 26.82
C VAL A 213 -9.78 2.38 27.95
N GLU A 214 -10.14 2.04 29.18
CA GLU A 214 -9.96 2.86 30.38
C GLU A 214 -8.49 2.98 30.83
N ARG A 215 -7.59 2.17 30.24
CA ARG A 215 -6.15 2.16 30.50
C ARG A 215 -5.35 2.60 29.28
N LEU A 216 -5.98 3.33 28.38
CA LEU A 216 -5.34 3.95 27.25
C LEU A 216 -5.20 5.44 27.47
N GLU A 217 -4.10 5.96 26.95
CA GLU A 217 -3.89 7.37 26.75
C GLU A 217 -3.71 7.67 25.25
N ARG A 218 -4.11 8.87 24.86
CA ARG A 218 -3.76 9.38 23.54
C ARG A 218 -2.34 9.91 23.56
N LYS A 219 -1.42 9.17 22.94
CA LYS A 219 0.00 9.46 23.09
C LYS A 219 0.42 10.63 22.20
N ALA A 220 1.10 11.61 22.80
CA ALA A 220 1.63 12.75 22.06
C ALA A 220 2.70 12.31 21.05
N GLU A 221 2.73 12.97 19.90
CA GLU A 221 3.70 12.70 18.84
C GLU A 221 5.13 13.12 19.28
N PRO A 222 6.15 12.29 19.03
CA PRO A 222 7.54 12.67 19.24
C PRO A 222 7.96 13.88 18.41
N ALA A 223 8.76 14.79 18.99
CA ALA A 223 9.23 16.00 18.32
C ALA A 223 10.01 15.73 17.01
N ALA A 224 10.67 14.56 16.92
CA ALA A 224 11.36 14.16 15.68
C ALA A 224 10.41 13.93 14.49
N LEU A 225 9.12 13.63 14.72
CA LEU A 225 8.10 13.48 13.68
C LEU A 225 7.34 14.79 13.38
N ALA A 226 7.31 15.71 14.35
CA ALA A 226 6.63 17.00 14.26
C ALA A 226 7.42 18.03 13.43
N GLN A 227 7.85 17.65 12.23
CA GLN A 227 8.60 18.50 11.32
C GLN A 227 7.65 19.13 10.29
N GLU A 228 7.64 20.46 10.19
CA GLU A 228 6.76 21.17 9.24
C GLU A 228 7.02 20.80 7.78
N ARG A 229 8.26 20.42 7.46
CA ARG A 229 8.77 20.24 6.09
C ARG A 229 8.41 18.87 5.50
N TRP A 230 8.34 17.85 6.35
CA TRP A 230 7.99 16.48 5.96
C TRP A 230 7.06 15.85 7.01
N SER A 231 5.99 16.56 7.38
CA SER A 231 5.09 16.08 8.42
C SER A 231 4.59 14.66 8.12
N SER A 232 4.82 13.76 9.07
CA SER A 232 4.24 12.42 9.09
C SER A 232 2.98 12.37 9.96
N ARG A 233 2.46 13.54 10.34
CA ARG A 233 1.21 13.71 11.08
C ARG A 233 0.05 13.94 10.12
N PHE A 234 -0.77 12.91 9.98
CA PHE A 234 -2.00 12.97 9.19
C PHE A 234 -3.15 13.49 10.04
N LYS A 235 -4.10 14.21 9.45
CA LYS A 235 -5.29 14.67 10.18
C LYS A 235 -6.14 13.46 10.59
N PRO A 236 -6.79 13.50 11.78
CA PRO A 236 -7.60 12.39 12.26
C PRO A 236 -8.90 12.24 11.46
N ALA A 237 -9.25 10.98 11.16
CA ALA A 237 -10.57 10.60 10.69
C ALA A 237 -11.09 9.37 11.41
N ALA A 238 -12.35 9.44 11.84
CA ALA A 238 -13.09 8.27 12.31
C ALA A 238 -13.33 7.32 11.14
N VAL A 239 -13.30 6.02 11.41
CA VAL A 239 -13.51 4.97 10.41
C VAL A 239 -14.84 4.27 10.62
N VAL A 240 -15.61 4.14 9.55
CA VAL A 240 -16.75 3.23 9.44
C VAL A 240 -16.41 2.14 8.44
N ALA A 241 -16.67 0.88 8.80
CA ALA A 241 -16.41 -0.24 7.91
C ALA A 241 -17.66 -0.63 7.13
N ARG A 242 -17.53 -0.72 5.80
CA ARG A 242 -18.57 -1.21 4.90
C ARG A 242 -18.17 -2.58 4.32
N PRO A 243 -19.01 -3.62 4.47
CA PRO A 243 -18.72 -4.93 3.90
C PRO A 243 -18.78 -4.88 2.37
N VAL A 244 -17.82 -5.55 1.73
CA VAL A 244 -17.75 -5.67 0.26
C VAL A 244 -17.20 -7.03 -0.15
N VAL A 245 -17.37 -7.36 -1.43
CA VAL A 245 -16.70 -8.47 -2.11
C VAL A 245 -15.77 -7.91 -3.18
N THR A 246 -14.49 -8.23 -3.06
CA THR A 246 -13.43 -7.81 -3.97
C THR A 246 -13.10 -8.91 -4.97
N ALA A 247 -12.80 -8.52 -6.21
CA ALA A 247 -12.37 -9.42 -7.27
C ALA A 247 -10.84 -9.54 -7.31
N ILE A 248 -10.33 -10.70 -7.74
CA ILE A 248 -8.89 -10.98 -7.79
C ILE A 248 -8.19 -10.16 -8.89
N PRO A 249 -7.12 -9.40 -8.59
CA PRO A 249 -6.41 -8.68 -9.64
C PRO A 249 -5.66 -9.66 -10.56
N PRO A 250 -5.57 -9.40 -11.87
CA PRO A 250 -4.83 -10.26 -12.81
C PRO A 250 -3.35 -10.46 -12.45
N SER A 251 -2.77 -9.52 -11.69
CA SER A 251 -1.39 -9.60 -11.23
C SER A 251 -1.16 -10.45 -9.98
N ASP A 252 -2.23 -10.99 -9.37
CA ASP A 252 -2.09 -11.95 -8.27
C ASP A 252 -1.57 -13.29 -8.79
N ARG A 253 -0.67 -13.92 -8.04
CA ARG A 253 -0.05 -15.18 -8.43
C ARG A 253 -1.07 -16.31 -8.59
N GLY A 254 -2.18 -16.24 -7.84
CA GLY A 254 -3.26 -17.21 -7.85
C GLY A 254 -4.37 -16.94 -8.87
N PHE A 255 -4.21 -15.93 -9.75
CA PHE A 255 -5.16 -15.65 -10.82
C PHE A 255 -5.15 -16.74 -11.89
N ASP A 256 -6.32 -17.29 -12.21
CA ASP A 256 -6.51 -18.36 -13.19
C ASP A 256 -7.93 -18.36 -13.81
N ALA A 257 -8.58 -17.19 -13.82
CA ALA A 257 -9.96 -17.05 -14.31
C ALA A 257 -10.09 -17.27 -15.82
N PHE A 258 -9.02 -17.05 -16.58
CA PHE A 258 -9.00 -17.22 -18.02
C PHE A 258 -8.08 -18.39 -18.40
N PRO A 259 -8.54 -19.34 -19.22
CA PRO A 259 -7.69 -20.41 -19.73
C PRO A 259 -6.65 -19.80 -20.68
N HIS A 260 -5.40 -19.73 -20.25
CA HIS A 260 -4.29 -19.49 -21.17
C HIS A 260 -4.06 -20.79 -21.95
N GLY A 261 -4.63 -20.90 -23.15
CA GLY A 261 -4.25 -21.95 -24.09
C GLY A 261 -2.76 -21.85 -24.46
N GLU A 262 -2.17 -22.93 -24.97
CA GLU A 262 -0.79 -22.92 -25.52
C GLU A 262 -0.63 -21.91 -26.68
N GLU A 263 -1.74 -21.45 -27.25
CA GLU A 263 -1.84 -20.37 -28.24
C GLU A 263 -2.38 -19.07 -27.61
N ALA A 264 -1.79 -18.59 -26.51
CA ALA A 264 -2.00 -17.20 -26.11
C ALA A 264 -1.55 -16.31 -27.29
N SER A 265 -2.53 -15.79 -28.02
CA SER A 265 -2.35 -14.96 -29.19
C SER A 265 -1.26 -13.92 -28.93
N THR A 266 -0.19 -13.95 -29.74
CA THR A 266 0.86 -12.92 -29.73
C THR A 266 0.33 -11.53 -30.12
N PHE A 267 -0.92 -11.45 -30.59
CA PHE A 267 -1.64 -10.22 -30.91
C PHE A 267 -2.55 -9.83 -29.74
N TRP A 268 -2.45 -8.56 -29.35
CA TRP A 268 -3.40 -7.94 -28.42
C TRP A 268 -4.78 -7.92 -29.06
N ASP A 269 -5.71 -8.70 -28.48
CA ASP A 269 -7.13 -8.64 -28.81
C ASP A 269 -7.83 -7.71 -27.81
N GLU A 270 -8.15 -6.50 -28.26
CA GLU A 270 -8.84 -5.47 -27.47
C GLU A 270 -10.23 -5.93 -27.00
N ASP A 271 -10.82 -6.96 -27.65
CA ASP A 271 -12.13 -7.51 -27.29
C ASP A 271 -12.04 -8.81 -26.47
N SER A 272 -10.85 -9.22 -26.04
CA SER A 272 -10.66 -10.42 -25.22
C SER A 272 -11.35 -10.32 -23.84
N GLU A 273 -11.69 -11.47 -23.24
CA GLU A 273 -12.31 -11.49 -21.90
C GLU A 273 -11.42 -10.88 -20.82
N GLU A 274 -10.10 -11.02 -20.96
CA GLU A 274 -9.12 -10.42 -20.05
C GLU A 274 -9.22 -8.89 -20.09
N ILE A 275 -9.29 -8.29 -21.29
CA ILE A 275 -9.46 -6.84 -21.44
C ILE A 275 -10.84 -6.38 -20.92
N ARG A 276 -11.91 -7.14 -21.15
CA ARG A 276 -13.23 -6.82 -20.56
C ARG A 276 -13.19 -6.83 -19.04
N TYR A 277 -12.49 -7.80 -18.44
CA TYR A 277 -12.31 -7.89 -16.99
C TYR A 277 -11.45 -6.76 -16.43
N GLU A 278 -10.31 -6.45 -17.05
CA GLU A 278 -9.47 -5.32 -16.65
C GLU A 278 -10.24 -4.00 -16.78
N THR A 279 -11.00 -3.82 -17.86
CA THR A 279 -11.85 -2.65 -18.07
C THR A 279 -12.94 -2.55 -17.00
N TRP A 280 -13.60 -3.67 -16.67
CA TRP A 280 -14.58 -3.73 -15.59
C TRP A 280 -13.95 -3.40 -14.23
N LEU A 281 -12.78 -3.95 -13.93
CA LEU A 281 -12.05 -3.74 -12.68
C LEU A 281 -11.60 -2.27 -12.55
N GLY A 282 -11.20 -1.65 -13.65
CA GLY A 282 -10.83 -0.23 -13.72
C GLY A 282 -11.95 0.73 -13.31
N ARG A 283 -13.22 0.32 -13.41
CA ARG A 283 -14.37 1.15 -13.00
C ARG A 283 -14.42 1.41 -11.50
N TYR A 284 -13.76 0.59 -10.68
CA TYR A 284 -13.65 0.78 -9.22
C TYR A 284 -12.49 1.74 -8.84
N GLY A 285 -11.76 2.25 -9.83
CA GLY A 285 -10.64 3.16 -9.63
C GLY A 285 -9.44 2.52 -8.90
N THR A 286 -8.41 3.33 -8.73
CA THR A 286 -7.17 2.95 -8.05
C THR A 286 -7.09 3.58 -6.66
N PRO A 287 -6.33 2.99 -5.71
CA PRO A 287 -6.24 3.54 -4.36
C PRO A 287 -5.47 4.88 -4.26
N ASP A 288 -4.80 5.32 -5.33
CA ASP A 288 -4.19 6.65 -5.41
C ASP A 288 -5.09 7.70 -6.08
N GLY A 289 -6.26 7.29 -6.58
CA GLY A 289 -7.23 8.16 -7.23
C GLY A 289 -7.87 9.17 -6.27
N ARG A 290 -8.32 10.30 -6.81
CA ARG A 290 -9.10 11.29 -6.04
C ARG A 290 -10.56 10.84 -5.98
N GLY A 291 -11.10 10.79 -4.76
CA GLY A 291 -12.45 10.26 -4.51
C GLY A 291 -12.48 8.73 -4.63
N GLY A 292 -13.11 8.07 -3.67
CA GLY A 292 -13.27 6.62 -3.67
C GLY A 292 -12.92 5.94 -2.34
N ALA A 293 -13.23 4.64 -2.29
CA ALA A 293 -12.96 3.74 -1.18
C ALA A 293 -11.48 3.32 -1.12
N ASN A 294 -10.59 4.26 -0.77
CA ASN A 294 -9.14 4.07 -0.90
C ASN A 294 -8.51 3.14 0.15
N HIS A 295 -9.18 2.98 1.28
CA HIS A 295 -8.72 2.19 2.41
C HIS A 295 -9.51 0.88 2.53
N GLN A 296 -8.83 -0.23 2.82
CA GLN A 296 -9.47 -1.55 2.88
C GLN A 296 -8.76 -2.47 3.88
N LEU A 297 -9.54 -3.21 4.67
CA LEU A 297 -9.08 -4.32 5.49
C LEU A 297 -9.44 -5.66 4.82
N GLY A 298 -8.45 -6.50 4.56
CA GLY A 298 -8.63 -7.79 3.89
C GLY A 298 -8.91 -7.69 2.39
N GLY A 299 -9.59 -8.70 1.83
CA GLY A 299 -9.89 -8.76 0.40
C GLY A 299 -8.69 -8.99 -0.50
N TRP A 300 -8.86 -8.64 -1.77
CA TRP A 300 -7.77 -8.50 -2.73
C TRP A 300 -7.24 -7.07 -2.76
N PRO A 301 -5.91 -6.88 -2.95
CA PRO A 301 -5.37 -5.55 -3.15
C PRO A 301 -5.83 -4.96 -4.48
N ARG A 302 -5.87 -3.63 -4.56
CA ARG A 302 -5.95 -2.89 -5.83
C ARG A 302 -4.55 -2.44 -6.23
N PRO A 303 -3.75 -3.28 -6.91
CA PRO A 303 -2.36 -2.98 -7.22
C PRO A 303 -2.22 -1.78 -8.16
N LEU A 304 -1.21 -0.94 -7.91
CA LEU A 304 -0.72 0.05 -8.87
C LEU A 304 0.43 -0.51 -9.71
N GLN A 305 1.13 -1.50 -9.17
CA GLN A 305 2.26 -2.19 -9.79
C GLN A 305 2.18 -3.71 -9.51
N ASN A 306 2.85 -4.50 -10.33
CA ASN A 306 2.86 -5.96 -10.20
C ASN A 306 3.90 -6.45 -9.18
N GLY A 307 3.77 -7.71 -8.74
CA GLY A 307 4.83 -8.42 -8.02
C GLY A 307 4.84 -8.28 -6.50
N MET A 308 3.80 -7.71 -5.89
CA MET A 308 3.67 -7.56 -4.42
C MET A 308 3.98 -8.84 -3.63
N GLN A 309 3.33 -9.95 -3.99
CA GLN A 309 3.51 -11.24 -3.33
C GLN A 309 4.93 -11.80 -3.52
N ALA A 310 5.51 -11.61 -4.70
CA ALA A 310 6.85 -12.09 -5.01
C ALA A 310 7.91 -11.29 -4.23
N GLN A 311 7.77 -9.95 -4.19
CA GLN A 311 8.64 -9.08 -3.42
C GLN A 311 8.58 -9.43 -1.92
N ALA A 312 7.38 -9.50 -1.35
CA ALA A 312 7.20 -9.88 0.05
C ALA A 312 7.78 -11.26 0.36
N GLN A 313 7.54 -12.26 -0.51
CA GLN A 313 8.06 -13.60 -0.32
C GLN A 313 9.59 -13.65 -0.37
N LEU A 314 10.25 -12.96 -1.30
CA LEU A 314 11.72 -13.02 -1.42
C LEU A 314 12.42 -12.17 -0.35
N ALA A 315 12.01 -10.92 -0.18
CA ALA A 315 12.68 -9.99 0.72
C ALA A 315 12.51 -10.41 2.20
N SER A 316 11.34 -10.95 2.58
CA SER A 316 11.14 -11.52 3.93
C SER A 316 12.00 -12.77 4.22
N HIS A 317 12.59 -13.39 3.19
CA HIS A 317 13.54 -14.50 3.32
C HIS A 317 14.99 -14.07 3.10
N GLY A 318 15.30 -12.77 3.19
CA GLY A 318 16.67 -12.26 3.11
C GLY A 318 17.18 -12.03 1.69
N ILE A 319 16.35 -12.18 0.66
CA ILE A 319 16.76 -12.02 -0.74
C ILE A 319 16.43 -10.61 -1.22
N PHE A 320 17.45 -9.82 -1.51
CA PHE A 320 17.30 -8.57 -2.24
C PHE A 320 16.78 -8.83 -3.65
N CYS A 321 15.55 -8.38 -3.94
CA CYS A 321 14.84 -8.67 -5.19
C CYS A 321 14.54 -7.42 -6.03
N GLY A 322 15.43 -6.42 -5.95
CA GLY A 322 15.40 -5.20 -6.74
C GLY A 322 15.89 -5.38 -8.18
N THR A 323 16.49 -6.52 -8.51
CA THR A 323 17.00 -6.87 -9.85
C THR A 323 16.35 -8.14 -10.37
N GLY A 324 16.24 -8.28 -11.70
CA GLY A 324 15.65 -9.47 -12.33
C GLY A 324 16.43 -10.76 -12.07
N GLU A 325 17.75 -10.67 -11.88
CA GLU A 325 18.64 -11.81 -11.61
C GLU A 325 18.27 -12.55 -10.32
N ALA A 326 17.83 -11.82 -9.29
CA ALA A 326 17.40 -12.41 -8.02
C ALA A 326 16.31 -13.48 -8.20
N TYR A 327 15.39 -13.26 -9.14
CA TYR A 327 14.27 -14.16 -9.43
C TYR A 327 14.68 -15.42 -10.19
N ALA A 328 15.86 -15.42 -10.82
CA ALA A 328 16.33 -16.55 -11.62
C ALA A 328 16.93 -17.69 -10.79
N THR A 329 17.36 -17.40 -9.55
CA THR A 329 18.03 -18.36 -8.67
C THR A 329 17.14 -19.55 -8.30
N THR A 330 17.74 -20.71 -8.05
CA THR A 330 17.02 -21.92 -7.61
C THR A 330 16.23 -21.68 -6.33
N GLU A 331 16.83 -20.95 -5.39
CA GLU A 331 16.19 -20.63 -4.11
C GLU A 331 15.00 -19.68 -4.28
N ALA A 332 15.14 -18.60 -5.07
CA ALA A 332 14.02 -17.71 -5.34
C ALA A 332 12.86 -18.45 -6.02
N ARG A 333 13.14 -19.28 -7.04
CA ARG A 333 12.10 -20.10 -7.71
C ARG A 333 11.42 -21.05 -6.73
N ARG A 334 12.15 -21.61 -5.76
CA ARG A 334 11.60 -22.48 -4.71
C ARG A 334 10.62 -21.71 -3.82
N LEU A 335 11.00 -20.51 -3.36
CA LEU A 335 10.20 -19.66 -2.49
C LEU A 335 8.94 -19.12 -3.20
N LEU A 336 9.07 -18.75 -4.48
CA LEU A 336 7.97 -18.16 -5.26
C LEU A 336 6.81 -19.12 -5.51
N ARG A 337 7.01 -20.44 -5.35
CA ARG A 337 5.92 -21.44 -5.44
C ARG A 337 4.84 -21.26 -4.38
N THR A 338 5.14 -20.54 -3.29
CA THR A 338 4.19 -20.29 -2.19
C THR A 338 3.96 -18.80 -1.96
N ALA A 339 4.26 -17.94 -2.94
CA ALA A 339 4.07 -16.50 -2.83
C ALA A 339 2.57 -16.11 -2.74
N ASP A 340 1.69 -16.94 -3.32
CA ASP A 340 0.22 -16.84 -3.24
C ASP A 340 -0.34 -16.87 -1.81
N ARG A 341 0.47 -17.30 -0.83
CA ARG A 341 0.11 -17.28 0.60
C ARG A 341 0.11 -15.88 1.21
N TRP A 342 0.78 -14.91 0.59
CA TRP A 342 0.73 -13.51 1.02
C TRP A 342 -0.61 -12.90 0.62
N ARG A 343 -1.36 -12.43 1.61
CA ARG A 343 -2.67 -11.81 1.45
C ARG A 343 -2.62 -10.36 1.90
N LEU A 344 -3.49 -9.53 1.34
CA LEU A 344 -3.69 -8.17 1.84
C LEU A 344 -4.23 -8.23 3.27
N LEU A 345 -3.51 -7.61 4.18
CA LEU A 345 -4.00 -7.28 5.52
C LEU A 345 -4.72 -5.92 5.48
N LEU A 346 -4.01 -4.88 5.06
CA LEU A 346 -4.50 -3.49 5.08
C LEU A 346 -3.98 -2.74 3.86
N GLN A 347 -4.86 -2.02 3.18
CA GLN A 347 -4.54 -1.06 2.13
C GLN A 347 -4.88 0.34 2.65
N ILE A 348 -3.93 1.27 2.55
CA ILE A 348 -4.11 2.69 2.84
C ILE A 348 -3.76 3.44 1.57
N GLY A 349 -4.76 4.08 0.96
CA GLY A 349 -4.58 4.85 -0.26
C GLY A 349 -4.48 6.35 -0.01
N ARG A 350 -4.57 7.12 -1.09
CA ARG A 350 -4.64 8.58 -1.05
C ARG A 350 -5.88 9.02 -0.27
N ASP A 351 -5.67 9.93 0.68
CA ASP A 351 -6.74 10.65 1.36
C ASP A 351 -6.34 12.12 1.54
N ASP A 352 -6.76 12.95 0.58
CA ASP A 352 -6.41 14.38 0.55
C ASP A 352 -6.93 15.12 1.79
N ALA A 353 -8.06 14.69 2.35
CA ALA A 353 -8.63 15.31 3.54
C ALA A 353 -7.74 15.10 4.78
N LEU A 354 -6.97 14.01 4.80
CA LEU A 354 -6.05 13.69 5.89
C LEU A 354 -4.61 14.15 5.64
N GLY A 355 -4.29 14.59 4.42
CA GLY A 355 -2.91 14.82 3.98
C GLY A 355 -2.13 13.50 3.84
N LEU A 356 -2.84 12.38 3.69
CA LEU A 356 -2.27 11.04 3.66
C LEU A 356 -1.98 10.65 2.21
N LEU A 357 -0.73 10.26 1.94
CA LEU A 357 -0.27 9.75 0.64
C LEU A 357 -0.69 10.65 -0.54
N PRO A 358 0.06 11.74 -0.84
CA PRO A 358 -0.29 12.64 -1.95
C PRO A 358 -0.28 11.92 -3.33
N SER A 359 0.37 10.77 -3.42
CA SER A 359 0.27 9.79 -4.50
C SER A 359 0.61 8.39 -4.00
N GLY A 360 0.14 7.38 -4.73
CA GLY A 360 0.41 5.98 -4.43
C GLY A 360 -0.48 5.39 -3.33
N ALA A 361 -0.11 4.20 -2.90
CA ALA A 361 -0.81 3.45 -1.86
C ALA A 361 0.16 2.57 -1.05
N LEU A 362 -0.18 2.39 0.22
CA LEU A 362 0.48 1.48 1.14
C LEU A 362 -0.31 0.18 1.24
N TYR A 363 0.38 -0.94 1.12
CA TYR A 363 -0.18 -2.27 1.26
C TYR A 363 0.59 -3.01 2.34
N ILE A 364 -0.11 -3.49 3.36
CA ILE A 364 0.43 -4.39 4.35
C ILE A 364 0.01 -5.79 3.95
N LEU A 365 0.98 -6.64 3.62
CA LEU A 365 0.77 -8.02 3.24
C LEU A 365 1.17 -8.92 4.41
N MET A 366 0.42 -10.00 4.60
CA MET A 366 0.73 -10.97 5.64
C MET A 366 0.18 -12.34 5.26
N ARG A 367 0.85 -13.41 5.72
CA ARG A 367 0.37 -14.78 5.54
C ARG A 367 -0.73 -15.05 6.55
N GLU A 368 -1.82 -15.69 6.14
CA GLU A 368 -2.94 -15.99 7.05
C GLU A 368 -2.50 -16.82 8.28
N HIS A 369 -1.51 -17.71 8.12
CA HIS A 369 -0.96 -18.45 9.25
C HIS A 369 -0.36 -17.51 10.30
N ASP A 370 0.46 -16.54 9.88
CA ASP A 370 1.07 -15.57 10.79
C ASP A 370 0.01 -14.69 11.46
N MET A 371 -1.07 -14.31 10.75
CA MET A 371 -2.21 -13.59 11.33
C MET A 371 -2.85 -14.39 12.46
N ARG A 372 -3.09 -15.70 12.26
CA ARG A 372 -3.73 -16.59 13.25
C ARG A 372 -2.88 -16.74 14.51
N ILE A 373 -1.56 -16.92 14.35
CA ILE A 373 -0.62 -17.05 15.47
C ILE A 373 -0.18 -15.69 16.04
N ARG A 374 -0.72 -14.57 15.52
CA ARG A 374 -0.48 -13.21 16.00
C ARG A 374 0.97 -12.74 15.85
N ALA A 375 1.70 -13.30 14.88
CA ALA A 375 3.08 -12.93 14.55
C ALA A 375 3.13 -11.69 13.64
N PHE A 376 2.57 -10.58 14.11
CA PHE A 376 2.43 -9.33 13.36
C PHE A 376 3.76 -8.67 12.97
N ASP A 377 4.86 -9.06 13.61
CA ASP A 377 6.24 -8.72 13.23
C ASP A 377 6.66 -9.30 11.87
N ARG A 378 5.93 -10.30 11.35
CA ARG A 378 6.19 -10.94 10.05
C ARG A 378 5.40 -10.34 8.88
N ALA A 379 4.66 -9.26 9.10
CA ALA A 379 4.01 -8.54 8.02
C ALA A 379 5.04 -7.85 7.11
N TRP A 380 4.66 -7.61 5.86
CA TRP A 380 5.50 -6.95 4.87
C TRP A 380 4.79 -5.72 4.30
N MET A 381 5.49 -4.59 4.27
CA MET A 381 4.95 -3.34 3.75
C MET A 381 5.41 -3.13 2.31
N VAL A 382 4.46 -2.82 1.44
CA VAL A 382 4.72 -2.42 0.06
C VAL A 382 4.14 -1.05 -0.17
N PHE A 383 4.97 -0.11 -0.64
CA PHE A 383 4.51 1.16 -1.16
C PHE A 383 4.60 1.13 -2.68
N GLN A 384 3.49 1.40 -3.36
CA GLN A 384 3.46 1.53 -4.82
C GLN A 384 3.00 2.93 -5.19
N LYS A 385 3.49 3.41 -6.34
CA LYS A 385 3.05 4.64 -6.98
C LYS A 385 2.78 4.36 -8.46
N PRO A 386 1.86 5.11 -9.12
CA PRO A 386 1.58 4.95 -10.54
C PRO A 386 2.81 5.11 -11.44
#